data_AF-A0A7J4UPB4-F1
#
_entry.id   AF-A0A7J4UPB4-F1
#
_cell.length_a   1.000
_cell.length_b   1.000
_cell.length_c   1.000
_cell.angle_alpha   90.00
_cell.angle_beta   90.00
_cell.angle_gamma   90.00
#
_symmetry.space_group_name_H-M   'P 1'
#
loop_
_entity.id
_entity.type
_entity.pdbx_description
1 polymer ?
#
loop_
_entity_poly.entity_id
_entity_poly.type
_entity_poly.pdbx_seq_one_letter_code
_entity_poly.pdbx_strand_id
1 'polypeptide(L)'
;MKLLVKKRVWVSASFLLSFISILVLMMKVGYPHYRWVAVTAYLASWIPLIFGVKHHMKKRKKPNPFVHYKNYIIWGSLLLVTAYVLCVMFPVHGDNFFGVTTEEIETQIEEDIYLLHASMGGLDDALISIKEHEELFTKDVEDLTIEEKTMIRELWGVYVDHGLQLERLKETHSQFYQIDYFTKPELNARSFLIAYAAFIKNYNNALELHQLIGRNQFLKTLLNEEHKEAGVPKDGYLYLENAIVSPQTIVQLNAGRLNYRFLQITRQFTEQDRDLLDFVHQGFYDVYIKIGRKPSALSDAFFTSFEERTFTYWFPVQKEVAKDMGLVKISKRDYFIKGPQVAKANTKMEPGDIVLTRKNWFLSNAG
;
A
#
# COMPACT_ATOMS: atom_id res chain seq x y z
N MET A 1 13.61 13.35 -45.31
CA MET A 1 13.03 12.06 -44.89
C MET A 1 13.97 11.17 -44.06
N LYS A 2 15.18 10.80 -44.55
CA LYS A 2 16.12 9.89 -43.84
C LYS A 2 16.47 10.29 -42.38
N LEU A 3 16.55 11.58 -42.07
CA LEU A 3 16.83 12.06 -40.71
C LEU A 3 15.65 11.86 -39.73
N LEU A 4 14.40 11.94 -40.19
CA LEU A 4 13.22 11.72 -39.33
C LEU A 4 13.07 10.24 -38.97
N VAL A 5 13.39 9.34 -39.90
CA VAL A 5 13.38 7.89 -39.67
C VAL A 5 14.37 7.52 -38.57
N LYS A 6 15.61 8.03 -38.63
CA LYS A 6 16.62 7.77 -37.59
C LYS A 6 16.23 8.27 -36.19
N LYS A 7 15.47 9.37 -36.08
CA LYS A 7 15.00 9.86 -34.77
C LYS A 7 14.04 8.89 -34.09
N ARG A 8 13.10 8.33 -34.87
CA ARG A 8 12.10 7.40 -34.35
C ARG A 8 12.73 6.10 -33.88
N VAL A 9 13.76 5.61 -34.58
CA VAL A 9 14.45 4.36 -34.24
C VAL A 9 15.04 4.38 -32.81
N TRP A 10 15.78 5.44 -32.44
CA TRP A 10 16.41 5.51 -31.10
C TRP A 10 15.40 5.52 -29.96
N VAL A 11 14.34 6.30 -30.14
CA VAL A 11 13.25 6.43 -29.18
C VAL A 11 12.47 5.12 -29.07
N SER A 12 12.11 4.49 -30.19
CA SER A 12 11.40 3.21 -30.21
C SER A 12 12.22 2.08 -29.60
N ALA A 13 13.54 2.06 -29.80
CA ALA A 13 14.42 1.08 -29.17
C ALA A 13 14.47 1.24 -27.65
N SER A 14 14.56 2.49 -27.16
CA SER A 14 14.50 2.79 -25.72
C SER A 14 13.16 2.32 -25.12
N PHE A 15 12.05 2.64 -25.77
CA PHE A 15 10.73 2.19 -25.34
C PHE A 15 10.62 0.67 -25.28
N LEU A 16 11.08 -0.03 -26.32
CA LEU A 16 11.02 -1.49 -26.39
C LEU A 16 11.81 -2.14 -25.26
N LEU A 17 13.02 -1.66 -24.97
CA LEU A 17 13.84 -2.19 -23.87
C LEU A 17 13.21 -1.93 -22.49
N SER A 18 12.65 -0.74 -22.27
CA SER A 18 11.91 -0.45 -21.04
C SER A 18 10.69 -1.35 -20.90
N PHE A 19 9.96 -1.59 -21.98
CA PHE A 19 8.80 -2.49 -21.99
C PHE A 19 9.21 -3.94 -21.69
N ILE A 20 10.30 -4.42 -22.29
CA ILE A 20 10.88 -5.74 -22.00
C ILE A 20 11.26 -5.83 -20.52
N SER A 21 11.89 -4.80 -19.94
CA SER A 21 12.21 -4.78 -18.52
C SER A 21 10.97 -4.96 -17.63
N ILE A 22 9.86 -4.28 -17.96
CA ILE A 22 8.61 -4.42 -17.21
C ILE A 22 8.08 -5.84 -17.35
N LEU A 23 8.07 -6.39 -18.57
CA LEU A 23 7.64 -7.77 -18.81
C LEU A 23 8.49 -8.79 -18.06
N VAL A 24 9.81 -8.62 -18.03
CA VAL A 24 10.72 -9.51 -17.27
C VAL A 24 10.41 -9.47 -15.78
N LEU A 25 10.09 -8.31 -15.21
CA LEU A 25 9.66 -8.20 -13.80
C LEU A 25 8.31 -8.87 -13.57
N MET A 26 7.31 -8.51 -14.37
CA MET A 26 5.94 -8.99 -14.23
C MET A 26 5.86 -10.51 -14.42
N MET A 27 6.57 -11.03 -15.42
CA MET A 27 6.58 -12.43 -15.79
C MET A 27 7.75 -13.20 -15.22
N LYS A 28 8.56 -12.65 -14.31
CA LYS A 28 9.73 -13.32 -13.71
C LYS A 28 10.64 -14.07 -14.70
N VAL A 29 10.82 -13.56 -15.91
CA VAL A 29 11.63 -14.25 -16.92
C VAL A 29 13.08 -14.32 -16.42
N GLY A 30 13.58 -15.54 -16.22
CA GLY A 30 14.91 -15.78 -15.66
C GLY A 30 14.97 -15.79 -14.13
N TYR A 31 13.91 -16.24 -13.44
CA TYR A 31 13.96 -16.54 -12.00
C TYR A 31 15.13 -17.49 -11.66
N PRO A 32 15.88 -17.27 -10.55
CA PRO A 32 15.67 -16.25 -9.51
C PRO A 32 16.27 -14.87 -9.83
N HIS A 33 17.02 -14.73 -10.92
CA HIS A 33 17.76 -13.50 -11.26
C HIS A 33 16.96 -12.45 -12.05
N TYR A 34 15.66 -12.67 -12.27
CA TYR A 34 14.77 -11.80 -13.05
C TYR A 34 14.84 -10.32 -12.67
N ARG A 35 15.06 -9.99 -11.37
CA ARG A 35 15.23 -8.60 -10.91
C ARG A 35 16.44 -7.92 -11.54
N TRP A 36 17.60 -8.60 -11.53
CA TRP A 36 18.83 -8.10 -12.14
C TRP A 36 18.71 -8.00 -13.66
N VAL A 37 18.06 -8.98 -14.29
CA VAL A 37 17.79 -8.97 -15.73
C VAL A 37 16.95 -7.75 -16.11
N ALA A 38 15.89 -7.49 -15.35
CA ALA A 38 15.04 -6.33 -15.58
C ALA A 38 15.77 -5.00 -15.34
N VAL A 39 16.45 -4.83 -14.21
CA VAL A 39 17.22 -3.61 -13.93
C VAL A 39 18.25 -3.35 -15.03
N THR A 40 18.93 -4.40 -15.51
CA THR A 40 19.89 -4.30 -16.61
C THR A 40 19.20 -3.88 -17.92
N ALA A 41 18.07 -4.50 -18.26
CA ALA A 41 17.28 -4.13 -19.45
C ALA A 41 16.76 -2.69 -19.38
N TYR A 42 16.32 -2.24 -18.20
CA TYR A 42 15.87 -0.87 -17.96
C TYR A 42 17.04 0.12 -18.09
N LEU A 43 18.20 -0.15 -17.48
CA LEU A 43 19.39 0.69 -17.63
C LEU A 43 19.87 0.73 -19.09
N ALA A 44 19.81 -0.40 -19.80
CA ALA A 44 20.11 -0.46 -21.22
C ALA A 44 19.13 0.38 -22.08
N SER A 45 17.88 0.55 -21.64
CA SER A 45 16.89 1.39 -22.32
C SER A 45 17.29 2.87 -22.40
N TRP A 46 18.13 3.35 -21.48
CA TRP A 46 18.65 4.72 -21.50
C TRP A 46 19.72 4.94 -22.57
N ILE A 47 20.42 3.88 -22.99
CA ILE A 47 21.52 3.98 -23.96
C ILE A 47 21.04 4.57 -25.30
N PRO A 48 20.01 4.01 -25.98
CA PRO A 48 19.47 4.61 -27.21
C PRO A 48 19.02 6.07 -27.05
N LEU A 49 18.43 6.41 -25.89
CA LEU A 49 17.95 7.76 -25.61
C LEU A 49 19.10 8.76 -25.51
N ILE A 50 20.12 8.45 -24.70
CA ILE A 50 21.31 9.29 -24.48
C ILE A 50 22.09 9.45 -25.79
N PHE A 51 22.29 8.37 -26.56
CA PHE A 51 22.92 8.44 -27.87
C PHE A 51 22.12 9.31 -28.86
N GLY A 52 20.78 9.19 -28.84
CA GLY A 52 19.89 10.04 -29.63
C GLY A 52 20.04 11.52 -29.32
N VAL A 53 20.10 11.89 -28.04
CA VAL A 53 20.31 13.27 -27.57
C VAL A 53 21.70 13.77 -27.97
N LYS A 54 22.77 13.01 -27.66
CA LYS A 54 24.17 13.39 -27.97
C LYS A 54 24.40 13.56 -29.47
N HIS A 55 23.83 12.68 -30.31
CA HIS A 55 23.90 12.80 -31.77
C HIS A 55 23.24 14.09 -32.28
N HIS A 56 22.18 14.54 -31.62
CA HIS A 56 21.47 15.77 -31.97
C HIS A 56 22.19 17.02 -31.49
N MET A 57 22.74 17.00 -30.27
CA MET A 57 23.54 18.10 -29.72
C MET A 57 24.75 18.44 -30.60
N LYS A 58 25.46 17.41 -31.10
CA LYS A 58 26.64 17.62 -31.97
C LYS A 58 26.31 18.29 -33.30
N LYS A 59 25.08 18.18 -33.80
CA LYS A 59 24.76 18.58 -35.17
C LYS A 59 24.36 20.05 -35.31
N ARG A 60 23.94 20.77 -34.26
CA ARG A 60 23.45 22.16 -34.42
C ARG A 60 23.48 23.03 -33.14
N LYS A 61 23.97 24.27 -33.24
CA LYS A 61 23.61 25.38 -32.35
C LYS A 61 22.28 25.96 -32.84
N LYS A 62 21.16 25.62 -32.20
CA LYS A 62 19.82 26.17 -32.55
C LYS A 62 19.25 26.98 -31.39
N PRO A 63 18.42 28.00 -31.69
CA PRO A 63 18.04 29.02 -30.71
C PRO A 63 17.04 28.54 -29.64
N ASN A 64 16.34 27.42 -29.82
CA ASN A 64 15.44 26.88 -28.81
C ASN A 64 15.63 25.37 -28.60
N PRO A 65 16.30 24.93 -27.53
CA PRO A 65 16.54 23.51 -27.25
C PRO A 65 15.24 22.76 -26.93
N PHE A 66 14.27 23.37 -26.24
CA PHE A 66 13.05 22.70 -25.79
C PHE A 66 12.21 22.13 -26.94
N VAL A 67 11.98 22.92 -27.99
CA VAL A 67 11.21 22.48 -29.16
C VAL A 67 11.91 21.31 -29.87
N HIS A 68 13.25 21.31 -29.88
CA HIS A 68 14.01 20.30 -30.60
C HIS A 68 14.13 18.97 -29.83
N TYR A 69 14.25 19.06 -28.51
CA TYR A 69 14.36 17.91 -27.62
C TYR A 69 13.02 17.44 -27.07
N LYS A 70 11.90 18.09 -27.42
CA LYS A 70 10.55 17.75 -26.95
C LYS A 70 10.29 16.25 -26.87
N ASN A 71 10.58 15.49 -27.93
CA ASN A 71 10.37 14.05 -27.92
C ASN A 71 11.26 13.34 -26.89
N TYR A 72 12.56 13.67 -26.84
CA TYR A 72 13.48 13.06 -25.86
C TYR A 72 13.11 13.42 -24.42
N ILE A 73 12.63 14.64 -24.18
CA ILE A 73 12.13 15.08 -22.89
C ILE A 73 10.90 14.25 -22.50
N ILE A 74 9.90 14.16 -23.39
CA ILE A 74 8.69 13.35 -23.16
C ILE A 74 9.05 11.89 -22.85
N TRP A 75 9.93 11.28 -23.63
CA TRP A 75 10.33 9.89 -23.43
C TRP A 75 11.20 9.69 -22.19
N GLY A 76 12.10 10.63 -21.89
CA GLY A 76 12.86 10.62 -20.65
C GLY A 76 11.95 10.73 -19.42
N SER A 77 10.96 11.64 -19.46
CA SER A 77 9.94 11.75 -18.42
C SER A 77 9.11 10.46 -18.28
N LEU A 78 8.69 9.84 -19.38
CA LEU A 78 7.97 8.57 -19.34
C LEU A 78 8.80 7.44 -18.70
N LEU A 79 10.09 7.36 -19.03
CA LEU A 79 11.00 6.40 -18.40
C LEU A 79 11.14 6.65 -16.90
N LEU A 80 11.30 7.91 -16.47
CA LEU A 80 11.38 8.26 -15.05
C LEU A 80 10.09 7.88 -14.31
N VAL A 81 8.92 8.18 -14.88
CA VAL A 81 7.63 7.76 -14.33
C VAL A 81 7.54 6.23 -14.25
N THR A 82 8.00 5.53 -15.28
CA THR A 82 8.04 4.06 -15.30
C THR A 82 8.94 3.51 -14.18
N ALA A 83 10.15 4.07 -14.00
CA ALA A 83 11.03 3.67 -12.90
C ALA A 83 10.39 3.94 -11.54
N TYR A 84 9.74 5.10 -11.36
CA TYR A 84 9.03 5.42 -10.13
C TYR A 84 7.92 4.39 -9.84
N VAL A 85 7.09 4.08 -10.85
CA VAL A 85 6.03 3.06 -10.72
C VAL A 85 6.64 1.70 -10.37
N LEU A 86 7.73 1.29 -11.02
CA LEU A 86 8.40 0.01 -10.71
C LEU A 86 8.96 -0.02 -9.28
N CYS A 87 9.56 1.07 -8.80
CA CYS A 87 10.08 1.15 -7.44
C CYS A 87 8.97 1.11 -6.39
N VAL A 88 7.83 1.75 -6.67
CA VAL A 88 6.65 1.73 -5.80
C VAL A 88 6.00 0.35 -5.77
N MET A 89 5.96 -0.35 -6.92
CA MET A 89 5.31 -1.64 -7.07
C MET A 89 6.15 -2.82 -6.57
N PHE A 90 7.47 -2.72 -6.68
CA PHE A 90 8.41 -3.79 -6.31
C PHE A 90 9.42 -3.25 -5.29
N PRO A 91 8.99 -2.98 -4.05
CA PRO A 91 9.89 -2.51 -3.01
C PRO A 91 11.01 -3.54 -2.81
N VAL A 92 12.27 -3.12 -2.96
CA VAL A 92 13.44 -4.02 -2.88
C VAL A 92 13.65 -4.62 -1.47
N HIS A 93 12.88 -4.17 -0.48
CA HIS A 93 13.06 -4.50 0.92
C HIS A 93 12.09 -5.58 1.37
N GLY A 94 12.62 -6.53 2.15
CA GLY A 94 11.89 -7.58 2.86
C GLY A 94 11.94 -8.92 2.13
N ASP A 95 12.10 -9.99 2.92
CA ASP A 95 12.30 -11.36 2.47
C ASP A 95 11.18 -12.26 2.97
N ASN A 96 9.95 -11.73 3.06
CA ASN A 96 8.86 -12.39 3.77
C ASN A 96 8.51 -13.77 3.20
N PHE A 97 8.71 -13.98 1.89
CA PHE A 97 8.49 -15.27 1.24
C PHE A 97 9.76 -15.84 0.59
N PHE A 98 10.92 -15.21 0.79
CA PHE A 98 12.16 -15.70 0.20
C PHE A 98 12.73 -16.86 1.01
N GLY A 99 12.91 -18.01 0.38
CA GLY A 99 13.41 -19.22 1.05
C GLY A 99 12.40 -19.94 1.95
N VAL A 100 11.17 -19.43 2.05
CA VAL A 100 10.06 -20.08 2.76
C VAL A 100 9.49 -21.21 1.90
N THR A 101 9.16 -22.33 2.54
CA THR A 101 8.59 -23.50 1.84
C THR A 101 7.16 -23.23 1.36
N THR A 102 6.68 -24.04 0.41
CA THR A 102 5.30 -23.90 -0.10
C THR A 102 4.26 -24.08 1.00
N GLU A 103 4.44 -25.09 1.85
CA GLU A 103 3.52 -25.47 2.92
C GLU A 103 3.44 -24.38 4.00
N GLU A 104 4.57 -23.75 4.33
CA GLU A 104 4.61 -22.61 5.24
C GLU A 104 3.89 -21.39 4.65
N ILE A 105 4.07 -21.09 3.35
CA ILE A 105 3.36 -19.99 2.69
C ILE A 105 1.86 -20.24 2.68
N GLU A 106 1.43 -21.46 2.37
CA GLU A 106 0.02 -21.85 2.35
C GLU A 106 -0.60 -21.73 3.75
N THR A 107 0.06 -22.28 4.77
CA THR A 107 -0.37 -22.16 6.17
C THR A 107 -0.49 -20.69 6.59
N GLN A 108 0.51 -19.87 6.25
CA GLN A 108 0.50 -18.45 6.57
C GLN A 108 -0.67 -17.73 5.87
N ILE A 109 -0.92 -17.99 4.59
CA ILE A 109 -2.03 -17.39 3.85
C ILE A 109 -3.38 -17.71 4.50
N GLU A 110 -3.60 -18.95 4.94
CA GLU A 110 -4.86 -19.33 5.63
C GLU A 110 -5.03 -18.58 6.96
N GLU A 111 -3.98 -18.51 7.77
CA GLU A 111 -4.00 -17.80 9.05
C GLU A 111 -4.21 -16.28 8.86
N ASP A 112 -3.55 -15.71 7.85
CA ASP A 112 -3.61 -14.28 7.55
C ASP A 112 -4.95 -13.87 6.91
N ILE A 113 -5.65 -14.76 6.20
CA ILE A 113 -7.04 -14.53 5.75
C ILE A 113 -8.00 -14.43 6.93
N TYR A 114 -7.87 -15.32 7.93
CA TYR A 114 -8.68 -15.22 9.14
C TYR A 114 -8.42 -13.89 9.88
N LEU A 115 -7.13 -13.51 10.00
CA LEU A 115 -6.75 -12.24 10.62
C LEU A 115 -7.29 -11.05 9.82
N LEU A 116 -7.19 -11.10 8.49
CA LEU A 116 -7.73 -10.07 7.60
C LEU A 116 -9.21 -9.83 7.87
N HIS A 117 -10.04 -10.86 7.88
CA HIS A 117 -11.48 -10.72 8.14
C HIS A 117 -11.75 -10.14 9.53
N ALA A 118 -11.06 -10.63 10.57
CA ALA A 118 -11.21 -10.12 11.93
C ALA A 118 -10.82 -8.63 12.04
N SER A 119 -9.68 -8.23 11.45
CA SER A 119 -9.23 -6.85 11.47
C SER A 119 -10.10 -5.93 10.61
N MET A 120 -10.64 -6.44 9.49
CA MET A 120 -11.60 -5.70 8.66
C MET A 120 -12.90 -5.43 9.40
N GLY A 121 -13.45 -6.44 10.10
CA GLY A 121 -14.64 -6.29 10.93
C GLY A 121 -14.41 -5.33 12.09
N GLY A 122 -13.32 -5.52 12.84
CA GLY A 122 -12.99 -4.64 13.96
C GLY A 122 -12.75 -3.18 13.55
N LEU A 123 -12.20 -2.93 12.35
CA LEU A 123 -12.07 -1.56 11.85
C LEU A 123 -13.43 -0.94 11.49
N ASP A 124 -14.36 -1.70 10.92
CA ASP A 124 -15.72 -1.21 10.66
C ASP A 124 -16.45 -0.92 11.97
N ASP A 125 -16.39 -1.84 12.92
CA ASP A 125 -17.01 -1.68 14.23
C ASP A 125 -16.47 -0.43 14.93
N ALA A 126 -15.15 -0.22 14.89
CA ALA A 126 -14.53 0.99 15.43
C ALA A 126 -15.04 2.27 14.74
N LEU A 127 -15.14 2.26 13.41
CA LEU A 127 -15.68 3.42 12.67
C LEU A 127 -17.17 3.64 12.94
N ILE A 128 -17.96 2.56 13.11
CA ILE A 128 -19.37 2.63 13.51
C ILE A 128 -19.47 3.25 14.90
N SER A 129 -18.71 2.78 15.88
CA SER A 129 -18.70 3.35 17.23
C SER A 129 -18.28 4.83 17.24
N ILE A 130 -17.33 5.23 16.40
CA ILE A 130 -16.97 6.64 16.21
C ILE A 130 -18.16 7.45 15.66
N LYS A 131 -18.89 6.93 14.66
CA LYS A 131 -20.06 7.59 14.07
C LYS A 131 -21.27 7.64 15.01
N GLU A 132 -21.46 6.62 15.84
CA GLU A 132 -22.49 6.61 16.89
C GLU A 132 -22.26 7.71 17.94
N HIS A 133 -21.01 8.18 18.06
CA HIS A 133 -20.60 9.30 18.90
C HIS A 133 -20.17 10.51 18.06
N GLU A 134 -20.72 10.72 16.86
CA GLU A 134 -20.34 11.80 15.93
C GLU A 134 -20.39 13.19 16.59
N GLU A 135 -21.28 13.40 17.56
CA GLU A 135 -21.33 14.63 18.35
C GLU A 135 -20.01 14.94 19.07
N LEU A 136 -19.28 13.92 19.55
CA LEU A 136 -17.98 14.11 20.19
C LEU A 136 -16.90 14.54 19.18
N PHE A 137 -17.05 14.14 17.92
CA PHE A 137 -16.11 14.44 16.84
C PHE A 137 -16.45 15.75 16.11
N THR A 138 -17.59 16.37 16.43
CA THR A 138 -18.07 17.63 15.82
C THR A 138 -18.16 18.80 16.79
N LYS A 139 -18.16 18.54 18.11
CA LYS A 139 -18.13 19.56 19.16
C LYS A 139 -16.87 20.44 19.13
N ASP A 140 -17.05 21.65 19.64
CA ASP A 140 -15.94 22.53 19.96
C ASP A 140 -15.21 22.04 21.22
N VAL A 141 -13.90 22.26 21.19
CA VAL A 141 -12.91 21.76 22.15
C VAL A 141 -13.15 22.19 23.57
N GLU A 142 -13.54 23.46 23.70
CA GLU A 142 -13.71 24.16 24.96
C GLU A 142 -14.89 23.57 25.74
N ASP A 143 -15.81 22.92 25.01
CA ASP A 143 -16.97 22.24 25.53
C ASP A 143 -16.72 20.75 25.82
N LEU A 144 -15.55 20.20 25.42
CA LEU A 144 -15.20 18.81 25.68
C LEU A 144 -14.67 18.62 27.10
N THR A 145 -15.40 17.83 27.87
CA THR A 145 -15.01 17.32 29.19
C THR A 145 -13.80 16.39 29.11
N ILE A 146 -13.19 16.09 30.26
CA ILE A 146 -12.05 15.16 30.33
C ILE A 146 -12.50 13.75 29.94
N GLU A 147 -13.71 13.38 30.33
CA GLU A 147 -14.36 12.11 30.04
C GLU A 147 -14.59 11.94 28.54
N GLU A 148 -15.10 12.97 27.85
CA GLU A 148 -15.30 12.94 26.40
C GLU A 148 -13.97 12.85 25.63
N LYS A 149 -12.94 13.59 26.08
CA LYS A 149 -11.58 13.47 25.49
C LYS A 149 -11.01 12.08 25.66
N THR A 150 -11.27 11.45 26.80
CA THR A 150 -10.85 10.06 27.07
C THR A 150 -11.57 9.08 26.15
N MET A 151 -12.89 9.22 26.01
CA MET A 151 -13.69 8.42 25.07
C MET A 151 -13.21 8.55 23.63
N ILE A 152 -12.92 9.77 23.15
CA ILE A 152 -12.39 9.98 21.80
C ILE A 152 -11.07 9.23 21.60
N ARG A 153 -10.17 9.26 22.60
CA ARG A 153 -8.88 8.57 22.54
C ARG A 153 -9.02 7.06 22.55
N GLU A 154 -9.95 6.52 23.33
CA GLU A 154 -10.24 5.09 23.36
C GLU A 154 -10.78 4.62 22.00
N LEU A 155 -11.79 5.31 21.46
CA LEU A 155 -12.35 5.02 20.13
C LEU A 155 -11.28 5.11 19.03
N TRP A 156 -10.43 6.14 19.10
CA TRP A 156 -9.31 6.30 18.18
C TRP A 156 -8.27 5.18 18.32
N GLY A 157 -7.94 4.78 19.54
CA GLY A 157 -7.01 3.67 19.82
C GLY A 157 -7.47 2.36 19.21
N VAL A 158 -8.76 2.03 19.36
CA VAL A 158 -9.35 0.83 18.75
C VAL A 158 -9.29 0.89 17.22
N TYR A 159 -9.65 2.04 16.64
CA TYR A 159 -9.54 2.26 15.19
C TYR A 159 -8.10 2.08 14.69
N VAL A 160 -7.13 2.68 15.38
CA VAL A 160 -5.70 2.60 15.01
C VAL A 160 -5.17 1.18 15.13
N ASP A 161 -5.50 0.42 16.18
CA ASP A 161 -4.99 -0.94 16.33
C ASP A 161 -5.45 -1.85 15.19
N HIS A 162 -6.74 -1.81 14.81
CA HIS A 162 -7.23 -2.58 13.66
C HIS A 162 -6.64 -2.09 12.33
N GLY A 163 -6.51 -0.77 12.14
CA GLY A 163 -5.87 -0.21 10.94
C GLY A 163 -4.40 -0.63 10.80
N LEU A 164 -3.65 -0.68 11.91
CA LEU A 164 -2.27 -1.14 11.96
C LEU A 164 -2.15 -2.65 11.70
N GLN A 165 -3.10 -3.46 12.18
CA GLN A 165 -3.14 -4.90 11.84
C GLN A 165 -3.29 -5.10 10.33
N LEU A 166 -4.20 -4.37 9.69
CA LEU A 166 -4.37 -4.40 8.24
C LEU A 166 -3.12 -3.88 7.50
N GLU A 167 -2.47 -2.85 8.02
CA GLU A 167 -1.23 -2.32 7.42
C GLU A 167 -0.10 -3.37 7.43
N ARG A 168 0.01 -4.15 8.50
CA ARG A 168 0.98 -5.26 8.59
C ARG A 168 0.68 -6.36 7.59
N LEU A 169 -0.59 -6.78 7.47
CA LEU A 169 -1.00 -7.75 6.47
C LEU A 169 -0.67 -7.25 5.05
N LYS A 170 -0.96 -5.98 4.78
CA LYS A 170 -0.58 -5.33 3.52
C LYS A 170 0.93 -5.37 3.31
N GLU A 171 1.73 -4.97 4.28
CA GLU A 171 3.19 -4.97 4.17
C GLU A 171 3.73 -6.38 3.90
N THR A 172 3.31 -7.37 4.70
CA THR A 172 3.68 -8.78 4.55
C THR A 172 3.39 -9.28 3.15
N HIS A 173 2.15 -9.13 2.71
CA HIS A 173 1.67 -9.71 1.47
C HIS A 173 1.90 -8.85 0.23
N SER A 174 2.30 -7.58 0.36
CA SER A 174 2.71 -6.73 -0.77
C SER A 174 3.90 -7.31 -1.54
N GLN A 175 4.64 -8.23 -0.90
CA GLN A 175 5.73 -9.00 -1.46
C GLN A 175 5.28 -10.28 -2.17
N PHE A 176 3.99 -10.43 -2.51
CA PHE A 176 3.45 -11.57 -3.27
C PHE A 176 4.26 -11.88 -4.54
N TYR A 177 4.89 -10.88 -5.16
CA TYR A 177 5.82 -11.04 -6.28
C TYR A 177 7.08 -11.87 -5.94
N GLN A 178 7.30 -12.27 -4.70
CA GLN A 178 8.33 -13.24 -4.30
C GLN A 178 7.87 -14.67 -4.54
N ILE A 179 6.58 -14.95 -4.40
CA ILE A 179 5.95 -16.24 -4.73
C ILE A 179 5.97 -16.41 -6.25
N ASP A 180 6.57 -17.48 -6.75
CA ASP A 180 6.68 -17.75 -8.18
C ASP A 180 5.29 -17.96 -8.82
N TYR A 181 4.93 -17.06 -9.74
CA TYR A 181 3.62 -17.06 -10.37
C TYR A 181 3.41 -18.24 -11.33
N PHE A 182 4.46 -18.77 -11.98
CA PHE A 182 4.27 -19.87 -12.93
C PHE A 182 4.11 -21.20 -12.24
N THR A 183 4.82 -21.40 -11.13
CA THR A 183 4.78 -22.65 -10.38
C THR A 183 3.68 -22.65 -9.32
N LYS A 184 3.32 -21.48 -8.77
CA LYS A 184 2.36 -21.32 -7.66
C LYS A 184 1.43 -20.11 -7.88
N PRO A 185 0.68 -20.07 -8.99
CA PRO A 185 -0.11 -18.89 -9.33
C PRO A 185 -1.23 -18.61 -8.31
N GLU A 186 -1.83 -19.65 -7.72
CA GLU A 186 -2.90 -19.52 -6.72
C GLU A 186 -2.38 -18.86 -5.43
N LEU A 187 -1.26 -19.33 -4.87
CA LEU A 187 -0.64 -18.71 -3.68
C LEU A 187 -0.20 -17.26 -3.94
N ASN A 188 0.33 -16.98 -5.14
CA ASN A 188 0.65 -15.62 -5.55
C ASN A 188 -0.60 -14.73 -5.58
N ALA A 189 -1.69 -15.22 -6.18
CA ALA A 189 -2.95 -14.50 -6.30
C ALA A 189 -3.61 -14.25 -4.95
N ARG A 190 -3.62 -15.24 -4.04
CA ARG A 190 -4.17 -15.12 -2.69
C ARG A 190 -3.38 -14.15 -1.82
N SER A 191 -2.04 -14.23 -1.87
CA SER A 191 -1.20 -13.22 -1.20
C SER A 191 -1.47 -11.82 -1.75
N PHE A 192 -1.56 -11.64 -3.07
CA PHE A 192 -1.95 -10.36 -3.64
C PHE A 192 -3.32 -9.88 -3.10
N LEU A 193 -4.30 -10.78 -3.04
CA LEU A 193 -5.67 -10.47 -2.62
C LEU A 193 -5.71 -9.99 -1.15
N ILE A 194 -4.97 -10.64 -0.24
CA ILE A 194 -4.85 -10.21 1.16
C ILE A 194 -4.31 -8.77 1.24
N ALA A 195 -3.18 -8.51 0.56
CA ALA A 195 -2.57 -7.18 0.58
C ALA A 195 -3.52 -6.10 0.03
N TYR A 196 -4.18 -6.41 -1.08
CA TYR A 196 -5.03 -5.45 -1.75
C TYR A 196 -6.36 -5.23 -1.01
N ALA A 197 -6.95 -6.26 -0.40
CA ALA A 197 -8.11 -6.14 0.46
C ALA A 197 -7.81 -5.28 1.69
N ALA A 198 -6.70 -5.56 2.39
CA ALA A 198 -6.26 -4.76 3.54
C ALA A 198 -6.04 -3.29 3.16
N PHE A 199 -5.40 -3.04 2.02
CA PHE A 199 -5.21 -1.70 1.47
C PHE A 199 -6.55 -0.98 1.20
N ILE A 200 -7.46 -1.61 0.45
CA ILE A 200 -8.76 -1.03 0.11
C ILE A 200 -9.56 -0.74 1.37
N LYS A 201 -9.54 -1.64 2.36
CA LYS A 201 -10.23 -1.46 3.63
C LYS A 201 -9.74 -0.24 4.39
N ASN A 202 -8.43 -0.18 4.64
CA ASN A 202 -7.80 0.94 5.34
C ASN A 202 -8.07 2.25 4.63
N TYR A 203 -7.93 2.27 3.30
CA TYR A 203 -8.12 3.48 2.52
C TYR A 203 -9.58 3.97 2.53
N ASN A 204 -10.55 3.06 2.40
CA ASN A 204 -11.98 3.40 2.49
C ASN A 204 -12.35 3.97 3.86
N ASN A 205 -11.90 3.31 4.94
CA ASN A 205 -12.15 3.74 6.31
C ASN A 205 -11.46 5.08 6.62
N ALA A 206 -10.24 5.27 6.12
CA ALA A 206 -9.52 6.54 6.26
C ALA A 206 -10.27 7.68 5.57
N LEU A 207 -10.77 7.47 4.34
CA LEU A 207 -11.58 8.46 3.63
C LEU A 207 -12.85 8.84 4.40
N GLU A 208 -13.53 7.87 5.02
CA GLU A 208 -14.74 8.13 5.81
C GLU A 208 -14.43 8.88 7.10
N LEU A 209 -13.42 8.43 7.84
CA LEU A 209 -13.01 9.09 9.07
C LEU A 209 -12.54 10.52 8.81
N HIS A 210 -11.77 10.74 7.74
CA HIS A 210 -11.32 12.08 7.33
C HIS A 210 -12.51 12.99 6.99
N GLN A 211 -13.57 12.46 6.37
CA GLN A 211 -14.78 13.22 6.09
C GLN A 211 -15.55 13.59 7.35
N LEU A 212 -15.58 12.70 8.35
CA LEU A 212 -16.22 12.92 9.63
C LEU A 212 -15.51 14.01 10.44
N ILE A 213 -14.18 13.92 10.57
CA ILE A 213 -13.35 14.90 11.29
C ILE A 213 -13.36 16.25 10.57
N GLY A 214 -13.39 16.24 9.24
CA GLY A 214 -13.51 17.43 8.41
C GLY A 214 -12.40 18.46 8.69
N ARG A 215 -12.81 19.68 9.05
CA ARG A 215 -11.90 20.83 9.27
C ARG A 215 -11.60 21.09 10.75
N ASN A 216 -12.01 20.22 11.67
CA ASN A 216 -11.80 20.42 13.12
C ASN A 216 -10.30 20.26 13.48
N GLN A 217 -9.54 21.35 13.45
CA GLN A 217 -8.08 21.36 13.67
C GLN A 217 -7.68 20.86 15.06
N PHE A 218 -8.53 21.07 16.07
CA PHE A 218 -8.25 20.57 17.38
C PHE A 218 -8.40 19.05 17.45
N LEU A 219 -9.46 18.50 16.88
CA LEU A 219 -9.62 17.05 16.85
C LEU A 219 -8.43 16.40 16.12
N LYS A 220 -7.93 17.03 15.05
CA LYS A 220 -6.67 16.60 14.42
C LYS A 220 -5.50 16.63 15.40
N THR A 221 -5.39 17.67 16.24
CA THR A 221 -4.34 17.78 17.26
C THR A 221 -4.48 16.68 18.31
N LEU A 222 -5.68 16.47 18.85
CA LEU A 222 -5.98 15.43 19.85
C LEU A 222 -5.66 14.03 19.31
N LEU A 223 -6.04 13.73 18.06
CA LEU A 223 -5.76 12.43 17.42
C LEU A 223 -4.29 12.25 17.01
N ASN A 224 -3.49 13.32 17.04
CA ASN A 224 -2.04 13.30 16.81
C ASN A 224 -1.24 13.24 18.11
N GLU A 225 -1.87 13.34 19.28
CA GLU A 225 -1.21 13.12 20.56
C GLU A 225 -0.76 11.66 20.69
N GLU A 226 0.39 11.44 21.34
CA GLU A 226 0.87 10.10 21.62
C GLU A 226 0.07 9.49 22.78
N HIS A 227 -0.48 8.28 22.58
CA HIS A 227 -1.14 7.52 23.65
C HIS A 227 -0.54 6.13 23.75
N LYS A 228 0.55 6.03 24.54
CA LYS A 228 1.31 4.79 24.72
C LYS A 228 0.47 3.63 25.26
N GLU A 229 -0.47 3.93 26.15
CA GLU A 229 -1.36 2.92 26.76
C GLU A 229 -2.32 2.30 25.73
N ALA A 230 -2.82 3.10 24.80
CA ALA A 230 -3.69 2.67 23.70
C ALA A 230 -2.92 2.24 22.44
N GLY A 231 -1.58 2.29 22.45
CA GLY A 231 -0.75 1.98 21.30
C GLY A 231 -0.84 2.98 20.14
N VAL A 232 -1.37 4.18 20.38
CA VAL A 232 -1.49 5.23 19.36
C VAL A 232 -0.18 6.00 19.25
N PRO A 233 0.49 5.98 18.09
CA PRO A 233 1.69 6.75 17.89
C PRO A 233 1.37 8.24 17.76
N LYS A 234 2.35 9.08 18.10
CA LYS A 234 2.31 10.50 17.77
C LYS A 234 2.06 10.69 16.27
N ASP A 235 1.31 11.73 15.91
CA ASP A 235 0.99 12.12 14.53
C ASP A 235 0.15 11.07 13.76
N GLY A 236 -0.51 10.14 14.46
CA GLY A 236 -1.30 9.05 13.88
C GLY A 236 -2.32 9.53 12.83
N TYR A 237 -3.08 10.57 13.14
CA TYR A 237 -4.08 11.11 12.21
C TYR A 237 -3.43 11.83 11.02
N LEU A 238 -2.34 12.55 11.24
CA LEU A 238 -1.57 13.19 10.17
C LEU A 238 -1.04 12.13 9.19
N TYR A 239 -0.58 10.97 9.65
CA TYR A 239 -0.18 9.87 8.75
C TYR A 239 -1.34 9.36 7.91
N LEU A 240 -2.51 9.21 8.51
CA LEU A 240 -3.74 8.80 7.82
C LEU A 240 -4.12 9.83 6.73
N GLU A 241 -4.17 11.12 7.07
CA GLU A 241 -4.49 12.20 6.14
C GLU A 241 -3.50 12.24 4.97
N ASN A 242 -2.21 12.10 5.26
CA ASN A 242 -1.16 12.06 4.26
C ASN A 242 -1.25 10.84 3.35
N ALA A 243 -1.63 9.68 3.90
CA ALA A 243 -1.84 8.47 3.12
C ALA A 243 -3.01 8.61 2.14
N ILE A 244 -4.07 9.36 2.50
CA ILE A 244 -5.22 9.63 1.62
C ILE A 244 -4.79 10.38 0.36
N VAL A 245 -3.99 11.43 0.51
CA VAL A 245 -3.62 12.32 -0.60
C VAL A 245 -2.31 11.94 -1.28
N SER A 246 -1.67 10.83 -0.88
CA SER A 246 -0.36 10.47 -1.38
C SER A 246 -0.41 10.01 -2.85
N PRO A 247 0.48 10.50 -3.74
CA PRO A 247 0.59 9.99 -5.11
C PRO A 247 0.87 8.49 -5.16
N GLN A 248 1.63 7.98 -4.19
CA GLN A 248 1.92 6.55 -4.06
C GLN A 248 0.63 5.74 -3.87
N THR A 249 -0.29 6.21 -3.04
CA THR A 249 -1.57 5.55 -2.75
C THR A 249 -2.43 5.44 -4.02
N ILE A 250 -2.48 6.51 -4.83
CA ILE A 250 -3.21 6.50 -6.11
C ILE A 250 -2.61 5.48 -7.09
N VAL A 251 -1.26 5.41 -7.16
CA VAL A 251 -0.57 4.42 -7.99
C VAL A 251 -0.88 3.01 -7.52
N GLN A 252 -0.79 2.73 -6.21
CA GLN A 252 -1.09 1.43 -5.61
C GLN A 252 -2.54 1.01 -5.86
N LEU A 253 -3.50 1.92 -5.68
CA LEU A 253 -4.91 1.69 -5.94
C LEU A 253 -5.17 1.25 -7.40
N ASN A 254 -4.60 1.96 -8.38
CA ASN A 254 -4.80 1.65 -9.79
C ASN A 254 -4.03 0.41 -10.23
N ALA A 255 -2.79 0.24 -9.77
CA ALA A 255 -1.98 -0.92 -10.11
C ALA A 255 -2.54 -2.21 -9.49
N GLY A 256 -3.06 -2.13 -8.26
CA GLY A 256 -3.81 -3.20 -7.62
C GLY A 256 -5.03 -3.61 -8.46
N ARG A 257 -5.84 -2.64 -8.91
CA ARG A 257 -6.98 -2.93 -9.81
C ARG A 257 -6.56 -3.63 -11.10
N LEU A 258 -5.47 -3.20 -11.73
CA LEU A 258 -4.97 -3.82 -12.95
C LEU A 258 -4.54 -5.27 -12.71
N ASN A 259 -3.82 -5.52 -11.61
CA ASN A 259 -3.40 -6.86 -11.23
C ASN A 259 -4.61 -7.75 -10.89
N TYR A 260 -5.55 -7.24 -10.10
CA TYR A 260 -6.83 -7.91 -9.82
C TYR A 260 -7.55 -8.36 -11.10
N ARG A 261 -7.71 -7.46 -12.09
CA ARG A 261 -8.32 -7.80 -13.39
C ARG A 261 -7.53 -8.85 -14.16
N PHE A 262 -6.21 -8.75 -14.15
CA PHE A 262 -5.34 -9.75 -14.79
C PHE A 262 -5.56 -11.12 -14.17
N LEU A 263 -5.55 -11.23 -12.83
CA LEU A 263 -5.75 -12.48 -12.11
C LEU A 263 -7.14 -13.09 -12.36
N GLN A 264 -8.19 -12.26 -12.44
CA GLN A 264 -9.54 -12.69 -12.83
C GLN A 264 -9.57 -13.30 -14.24
N ILE A 265 -8.92 -12.66 -15.21
CA ILE A 265 -8.85 -13.17 -16.60
C ILE A 265 -8.12 -14.52 -16.62
N THR A 266 -7.03 -14.64 -15.85
CA THR A 266 -6.24 -15.88 -15.77
C THR A 266 -6.86 -16.95 -14.88
N ARG A 267 -8.02 -16.71 -14.25
CA ARG A 267 -8.76 -17.65 -13.39
C ARG A 267 -7.92 -18.27 -12.26
N GLN A 268 -7.15 -17.44 -11.56
CA GLN A 268 -6.24 -17.89 -10.49
C GLN A 268 -6.86 -17.85 -9.09
N PHE A 269 -8.17 -17.65 -9.00
CA PHE A 269 -8.92 -17.61 -7.75
C PHE A 269 -9.85 -18.80 -7.67
N THR A 270 -10.07 -19.26 -6.45
CA THR A 270 -10.97 -20.38 -6.13
C THR A 270 -12.31 -19.86 -5.62
N GLU A 271 -13.30 -20.75 -5.46
CA GLU A 271 -14.58 -20.38 -4.82
C GLU A 271 -14.41 -19.91 -3.37
N GLN A 272 -13.34 -20.33 -2.68
CA GLN A 272 -13.03 -19.88 -1.32
C GLN A 272 -12.64 -18.40 -1.26
N ASP A 273 -12.15 -17.84 -2.37
CA ASP A 273 -11.70 -16.44 -2.44
C ASP A 273 -12.86 -15.48 -2.79
N ARG A 274 -14.06 -16.01 -3.09
CA ARG A 274 -15.18 -15.25 -3.65
C ARG A 274 -15.57 -14.04 -2.81
N ASP A 275 -15.69 -14.21 -1.50
CA ASP A 275 -16.09 -13.12 -0.59
C ASP A 275 -15.07 -11.97 -0.60
N LEU A 276 -13.77 -12.29 -0.64
CA LEU A 276 -12.70 -11.30 -0.73
C LEU A 276 -12.65 -10.62 -2.10
N LEU A 277 -12.92 -11.36 -3.19
CA LEU A 277 -13.01 -10.79 -4.52
C LEU A 277 -14.16 -9.78 -4.63
N ASP A 278 -15.33 -10.14 -4.13
CA ASP A 278 -16.51 -9.26 -4.11
C ASP A 278 -16.24 -8.02 -3.25
N PHE A 279 -15.63 -8.20 -2.07
CA PHE A 279 -15.20 -7.09 -1.22
C PHE A 279 -14.24 -6.14 -1.95
N VAL A 280 -13.17 -6.66 -2.58
CA VAL A 280 -12.19 -5.83 -3.30
C VAL A 280 -12.83 -5.12 -4.48
N HIS A 281 -13.73 -5.80 -5.20
CA HIS A 281 -14.43 -5.23 -6.34
C HIS A 281 -15.29 -4.05 -5.91
N GLN A 282 -16.18 -4.24 -4.94
CA GLN A 282 -17.07 -3.20 -4.43
C GLN A 282 -16.29 -2.08 -3.74
N GLY A 283 -15.35 -2.45 -2.87
CA GLY A 283 -14.54 -1.49 -2.13
C GLY A 283 -13.75 -0.55 -3.03
N PHE A 284 -13.24 -1.02 -4.18
CA PHE A 284 -12.62 -0.14 -5.17
C PHE A 284 -13.61 0.88 -5.75
N TYR A 285 -14.84 0.47 -6.09
CA TYR A 285 -15.86 1.39 -6.59
C TYR A 285 -16.29 2.40 -5.54
N ASP A 286 -16.40 1.98 -4.28
CA ASP A 286 -16.71 2.89 -3.17
C ASP A 286 -15.64 3.96 -3.02
N VAL A 287 -14.37 3.56 -3.06
CA VAL A 287 -13.23 4.51 -3.08
C VAL A 287 -13.38 5.48 -4.24
N TYR A 288 -13.61 4.96 -5.45
CA TYR A 288 -13.71 5.77 -6.66
C TYR A 288 -14.86 6.79 -6.57
N ILE A 289 -16.01 6.38 -6.04
CA ILE A 289 -17.17 7.25 -5.81
C ILE A 289 -16.85 8.32 -4.76
N LYS A 290 -16.24 7.94 -3.63
CA LYS A 290 -15.86 8.88 -2.55
C LYS A 290 -14.88 9.95 -3.04
N ILE A 291 -13.89 9.56 -3.86
CA ILE A 291 -12.96 10.50 -4.48
C ILE A 291 -13.69 11.38 -5.51
N GLY A 292 -14.50 10.76 -6.39
CA GLY A 292 -15.19 11.45 -7.48
C GLY A 292 -16.28 12.42 -7.04
N ARG A 293 -16.86 12.25 -5.84
CA ARG A 293 -17.85 13.18 -5.27
C ARG A 293 -17.26 14.49 -4.76
N LYS A 294 -15.95 14.55 -4.47
CA LYS A 294 -15.26 15.78 -4.02
C LYS A 294 -13.90 15.96 -4.72
N PRO A 295 -13.87 16.12 -6.06
CA PRO A 295 -12.60 16.20 -6.80
C PRO A 295 -11.76 17.40 -6.40
N SER A 296 -12.38 18.55 -6.15
CA SER A 296 -11.69 19.81 -5.84
C SER A 296 -11.00 19.79 -4.47
N ALA A 297 -11.68 19.30 -3.43
CA ALA A 297 -11.11 19.25 -2.08
C ALA A 297 -9.91 18.29 -1.99
N LEU A 298 -9.97 17.16 -2.70
CA LEU A 298 -8.86 16.22 -2.79
C LEU A 298 -7.78 16.68 -3.77
N SER A 299 -8.13 17.36 -4.87
CA SER A 299 -7.12 17.90 -5.80
C SER A 299 -6.32 19.01 -5.16
N ASP A 300 -6.96 19.93 -4.44
CA ASP A 300 -6.27 21.04 -3.78
C ASP A 300 -5.36 20.49 -2.68
N ALA A 301 -5.87 19.58 -1.83
CA ALA A 301 -5.04 18.91 -0.83
C ALA A 301 -3.91 18.07 -1.46
N PHE A 302 -4.15 17.42 -2.61
CA PHE A 302 -3.14 16.68 -3.37
C PHE A 302 -2.08 17.61 -3.94
N PHE A 303 -2.46 18.72 -4.57
CA PHE A 303 -1.52 19.68 -5.15
C PHE A 303 -0.74 20.43 -4.08
N THR A 304 -1.38 20.85 -2.99
CA THR A 304 -0.69 21.46 -1.84
C THR A 304 0.27 20.47 -1.19
N SER A 305 -0.17 19.22 -0.93
CA SER A 305 0.72 18.18 -0.38
C SER A 305 1.84 17.82 -1.35
N PHE A 306 1.56 17.79 -2.65
CA PHE A 306 2.58 17.56 -3.67
C PHE A 306 3.56 18.73 -3.73
N GLU A 307 3.12 19.98 -3.67
CA GLU A 307 3.97 21.17 -3.72
C GLU A 307 4.86 21.27 -2.46
N GLU A 308 4.26 21.17 -1.27
CA GLU A 308 4.97 21.18 0.01
C GLU A 308 6.00 20.03 0.11
N ARG A 309 5.68 18.85 -0.44
CA ARG A 309 6.58 17.68 -0.37
C ARG A 309 7.57 17.61 -1.50
N THR A 310 7.26 18.01 -2.73
CA THR A 310 8.22 17.95 -3.85
C THR A 310 9.41 18.88 -3.60
N PHE A 311 9.20 19.98 -2.85
CA PHE A 311 10.29 20.85 -2.40
C PHE A 311 11.00 20.36 -1.13
N THR A 312 10.31 19.64 -0.24
CA THR A 312 10.91 19.13 1.02
C THR A 312 11.56 17.73 0.86
N TYR A 313 11.20 16.95 -0.18
CA TYR A 313 11.55 15.53 -0.39
C TYR A 313 12.24 15.25 -1.75
N TRP A 314 12.95 16.21 -2.37
CA TRP A 314 13.79 15.89 -3.53
C TRP A 314 14.93 14.89 -3.19
N PHE A 315 15.08 14.48 -1.92
CA PHE A 315 15.95 13.42 -1.42
C PHE A 315 15.25 12.56 -0.33
N PRO A 316 15.68 11.30 -0.10
CA PRO A 316 14.81 10.17 0.20
C PRO A 316 14.35 10.09 1.66
N VAL A 317 13.04 9.95 1.86
CA VAL A 317 12.44 9.62 3.17
C VAL A 317 11.55 8.40 3.00
N GLN A 318 12.17 7.30 2.60
CA GLN A 318 11.63 5.97 2.83
C GLN A 318 12.52 5.35 3.90
N LYS A 319 12.21 5.49 5.21
CA LYS A 319 12.61 4.44 6.20
C LYS A 319 12.23 4.52 7.68
N GLU A 320 11.79 5.62 8.30
CA GLU A 320 11.70 5.57 9.78
C GLU A 320 10.31 5.34 10.36
N VAL A 321 9.25 5.95 9.82
CA VAL A 321 7.96 5.93 10.54
C VAL A 321 7.24 4.58 10.50
N ALA A 322 7.16 3.89 9.35
CA ALA A 322 6.56 2.53 9.32
C ALA A 322 7.38 1.53 10.16
N LYS A 323 8.70 1.76 10.25
CA LYS A 323 9.60 0.98 11.09
C LYS A 323 9.30 1.24 12.57
N ASP A 324 9.08 2.49 12.95
CA ASP A 324 8.72 2.90 14.32
C ASP A 324 7.29 2.47 14.71
N MET A 325 6.32 2.57 13.81
CA MET A 325 4.93 2.10 14.01
C MET A 325 4.84 0.56 14.15
N GLY A 326 5.79 -0.17 13.54
CA GLY A 326 5.97 -1.61 13.74
C GLY A 326 6.78 -1.98 14.99
N LEU A 327 7.73 -1.13 15.40
CA LEU A 327 8.65 -1.37 16.53
C LEU A 327 8.02 -1.14 17.92
N VAL A 328 6.87 -0.47 18.01
CA VAL A 328 6.16 -0.30 19.30
C VAL A 328 5.43 -1.58 19.77
N LYS A 329 5.27 -2.61 18.92
CA LYS A 329 5.02 -3.99 19.39
C LYS A 329 6.35 -4.73 19.43
N ILE A 330 6.94 -4.82 20.63
CA ILE A 330 8.24 -5.45 20.82
C ILE A 330 8.17 -6.91 20.37
N SER A 331 9.16 -7.28 19.57
CA SER A 331 9.53 -8.63 19.15
C SER A 331 8.67 -9.26 18.05
N LYS A 332 9.36 -9.58 16.94
CA LYS A 332 9.08 -10.77 16.14
C LYS A 332 9.23 -11.99 17.07
N ARG A 333 8.13 -12.42 17.68
CA ARG A 333 8.04 -13.70 18.39
C ARG A 333 6.96 -14.52 17.73
N ASP A 334 7.21 -15.82 17.60
CA ASP A 334 6.21 -16.77 17.13
C ASP A 334 4.99 -16.74 18.05
N TYR A 335 3.80 -16.88 17.48
CA TYR A 335 2.58 -17.08 18.25
C TYR A 335 2.74 -18.34 19.11
N PHE A 336 2.62 -18.21 20.44
CA PHE A 336 2.73 -19.35 21.36
C PHE A 336 1.59 -20.37 21.17
N ILE A 337 0.46 -19.95 20.60
CA ILE A 337 -0.68 -20.80 20.26
C ILE A 337 -0.93 -20.70 18.76
N LYS A 338 -0.67 -21.81 18.05
CA LYS A 338 -0.87 -21.94 16.59
C LYS A 338 -2.29 -22.37 16.25
N GLY A 339 -2.77 -22.07 15.04
CA GLY A 339 -4.11 -22.46 14.58
C GLY A 339 -4.46 -23.94 14.81
N PRO A 340 -3.57 -24.91 14.51
CA PRO A 340 -3.81 -26.33 14.77
C PRO A 340 -4.00 -26.69 16.24
N GLN A 341 -3.41 -25.93 17.17
CA GLN A 341 -3.59 -26.13 18.61
C GLN A 341 -4.97 -25.66 19.07
N VAL A 342 -5.48 -24.56 18.50
CA VAL A 342 -6.85 -24.07 18.75
C VAL A 342 -7.87 -25.06 18.20
N ALA A 343 -7.67 -25.57 16.98
CA ALA A 343 -8.54 -26.58 16.39
C ALA A 343 -8.61 -27.86 17.25
N LYS A 344 -7.46 -28.29 17.79
CA LYS A 344 -7.40 -29.43 18.71
C LYS A 344 -8.07 -29.13 20.06
N ALA A 345 -7.97 -27.91 20.56
CA ALA A 345 -8.64 -27.48 21.79
C ALA A 345 -10.17 -27.44 21.62
N ASN A 346 -10.67 -26.89 20.51
CA ASN A 346 -12.11 -26.80 20.20
C ASN A 346 -12.82 -28.15 20.23
N THR A 347 -12.14 -29.25 19.86
CA THR A 347 -12.73 -30.60 19.92
C THR A 347 -13.06 -31.07 21.33
N LYS A 348 -12.58 -30.38 22.36
CA LYS A 348 -12.76 -30.74 23.77
C LYS A 348 -13.54 -29.69 24.57
N MET A 349 -14.06 -28.67 23.91
CA MET A 349 -14.75 -27.56 24.57
C MET A 349 -16.25 -27.82 24.66
N GLU A 350 -16.85 -27.37 25.75
CA GLU A 350 -18.28 -27.41 25.97
C GLU A 350 -18.94 -26.06 25.61
N PRO A 351 -20.25 -26.03 25.31
CA PRO A 351 -20.96 -24.79 25.05
C PRO A 351 -20.86 -23.83 26.25
N GLY A 352 -20.21 -22.68 26.03
CA GLY A 352 -19.94 -21.67 27.06
C GLY A 352 -18.45 -21.49 27.38
N ASP A 353 -17.60 -22.41 26.94
CA ASP A 353 -16.15 -22.27 27.07
C ASP A 353 -15.61 -21.23 26.07
N ILE A 354 -14.64 -20.42 26.51
CA ILE A 354 -14.01 -19.35 25.71
C ILE A 354 -12.52 -19.64 25.54
N VAL A 355 -12.04 -19.71 24.29
CA VAL A 355 -10.59 -19.69 24.02
C VAL A 355 -10.13 -18.26 23.84
N LEU A 356 -9.27 -17.82 24.74
CA LEU A 356 -8.55 -16.56 24.58
C LEU A 356 -7.19 -16.86 23.92
N THR A 357 -7.01 -16.41 22.68
CA THR A 357 -5.70 -16.43 22.03
C THR A 357 -5.09 -15.04 22.09
N ARG A 358 -3.85 -14.95 22.58
CA ARG A 358 -3.13 -13.68 22.67
C ARG A 358 -2.20 -13.54 21.48
N LYS A 359 -2.60 -12.70 20.52
CA LYS A 359 -1.88 -12.49 19.25
C LYS A 359 -1.02 -11.22 19.22
N ASN A 360 -1.05 -10.38 20.26
CA ASN A 360 -0.33 -9.11 20.28
C ASN A 360 0.54 -8.95 21.54
N TRP A 361 1.80 -8.55 21.35
CA TRP A 361 2.72 -8.14 22.42
C TRP A 361 2.83 -6.62 22.46
N PHE A 362 2.61 -6.02 23.64
CA PHE A 362 2.83 -4.60 23.92
C PHE A 362 3.94 -4.45 24.97
N LEU A 363 4.70 -3.35 24.91
CA LEU A 363 5.79 -3.03 25.86
C LEU A 363 5.33 -2.92 27.32
N SER A 364 4.05 -2.63 27.55
CA SER A 364 3.42 -2.62 28.87
C SER A 364 3.29 -4.01 29.54
N ASN A 365 3.59 -5.10 28.83
CA ASN A 365 3.49 -6.48 29.37
C ASN A 365 4.84 -7.17 29.52
N ALA A 366 5.95 -6.44 29.36
CA ALA A 366 7.29 -6.92 29.70
C ALA A 366 7.53 -6.68 31.21
N GLY A 367 6.85 -7.49 32.03
CA GLY A 367 7.08 -7.62 33.47
C GLY A 367 7.41 -9.06 33.79
#